data_AF-A0A661WRN5-F1
#
_entry.id   AF-A0A661WRN5-F1
#
_cell.length_a   1.000
_cell.length_b   1.000
_cell.length_c   1.000
_cell.angle_alpha   90.00
_cell.angle_beta   90.00
_cell.angle_gamma   90.00
#
_symmetry.space_group_name_H-M   'P 1'
#
loop_
_entity.id
_entity.type
_entity.pdbx_description
1 polymer ?
#
loop_
_entity_poly.entity_id
_entity_poly.type
_entity_poly.pdbx_seq_one_letter_code
_entity_poly.pdbx_strand_id
1 'polypeptide(L)' 'TKPEIIKTYEMVREARNGQAIARIENGFCGGCHSYIPPQKVVEVKKMEKIYTCEYCARILVYYEE' A
#
# COMPACT_ATOMS: atom_id res chain seq x y z
N THR A 1 -0.22 -19.06 6.01
CA THR A 1 0.24 -17.70 5.64
C THR A 1 0.81 -17.75 4.24
N LYS A 2 0.46 -16.81 3.36
CA LYS A 2 0.95 -16.78 1.98
C LYS A 2 2.41 -16.26 1.95
N PRO A 3 3.41 -17.10 1.62
CA PRO A 3 4.83 -16.75 1.72
C PRO A 3 5.23 -15.60 0.77
N GLU A 4 4.56 -15.46 -0.36
CA GLU A 4 4.79 -14.39 -1.33
C GLU A 4 4.54 -12.99 -0.75
N ILE A 5 3.53 -12.85 0.11
CA ILE A 5 3.18 -11.56 0.74
C ILE A 5 4.24 -11.15 1.75
N ILE A 6 4.73 -12.10 2.54
CA ILE A 6 5.80 -11.87 3.53
C ILE A 6 7.05 -11.36 2.82
N LYS A 7 7.44 -12.02 1.72
CA LYS A 7 8.60 -11.60 0.92
C LYS A 7 8.44 -10.18 0.38
N THR A 8 7.28 -9.84 -0.18
CA THR A 8 7.01 -8.47 -0.65
C THR A 8 7.09 -7.46 0.49
N TYR A 9 6.49 -7.77 1.64
CA TYR A 9 6.53 -6.91 2.81
C TYR A 9 7.97 -6.66 3.28
N GLU A 10 8.79 -7.70 3.42
CA GLU A 10 10.18 -7.58 3.86
C GLU A 10 11.02 -6.75 2.90
N MET A 11 10.91 -7.01 1.59
CA MET A 11 11.64 -6.23 0.58
C MET A 11 11.31 -4.74 0.66
N VAL A 12 10.04 -4.38 0.78
CA VAL A 12 9.64 -2.98 0.88
C VAL A 12 10.05 -2.39 2.23
N ARG A 13 9.96 -3.17 3.31
CA ARG A 13 10.35 -2.74 4.67
C ARG A 13 11.82 -2.34 4.72
N GLU A 14 12.70 -3.15 4.15
CA GLU A 14 14.13 -2.85 4.08
C GLU A 14 14.40 -1.62 3.20
N ALA A 15 13.75 -1.52 2.04
CA ALA A 15 13.94 -0.40 1.12
C ALA A 15 13.37 0.95 1.62
N ARG A 16 12.43 0.93 2.57
CA ARG A 16 11.69 2.12 3.03
C ARG A 16 11.82 2.38 4.53
N ASN A 17 13.01 2.14 5.08
CA ASN A 17 13.37 2.45 6.47
C ASN A 17 12.39 1.86 7.50
N GLY A 18 11.97 0.62 7.29
CA GLY A 18 11.04 -0.07 8.18
C GLY A 18 9.56 0.16 7.85
N GLN A 19 9.21 1.02 6.89
CA GLN A 19 7.82 1.35 6.56
C GLN A 19 7.36 0.69 5.24
N ALA A 20 6.88 -0.55 5.34
CA ALA A 20 6.34 -1.29 4.20
C ALA A 20 4.87 -0.98 3.87
N ILE A 21 4.13 -0.41 4.81
CA ILE A 21 2.69 -0.15 4.69
C ILE A 21 2.46 1.36 4.65
N ALA A 22 1.53 1.79 3.79
CA ALA A 22 1.07 3.18 3.74
C ALA A 22 -0.45 3.21 3.66
N ARG A 23 -1.06 4.13 4.42
CA ARG A 23 -2.49 4.41 4.30
C ARG A 23 -2.77 5.29 3.08
N ILE A 24 -3.95 5.15 2.49
CA ILE A 24 -4.43 6.10 1.48
C ILE A 24 -5.03 7.31 2.20
N GLU A 25 -4.53 8.50 1.90
CA GLU A 25 -5.00 9.77 2.45
C GLU A 25 -5.48 10.67 1.30
N ASN A 26 -6.78 11.00 1.26
CA ASN A 26 -7.35 11.91 0.25
C ASN A 26 -7.01 11.53 -1.22
N GLY A 27 -6.90 10.23 -1.51
CA GLY A 27 -6.52 9.74 -2.85
C GLY A 27 -5.01 9.74 -3.13
N PHE A 28 -4.18 9.93 -2.11
CA PHE A 28 -2.72 9.88 -2.19
C PHE A 28 -2.14 8.79 -1.31
N CYS A 29 -0.95 8.31 -1.66
CA CYS A 29 -0.19 7.40 -0.81
C CYS A 29 0.40 8.16 0.39
N GLY A 30 -0.01 7.84 1.62
CA GLY A 30 0.50 8.48 2.84
C GLY A 30 1.99 8.26 3.14
N GLY A 31 2.71 7.49 2.32
CA GLY A 31 4.15 7.29 2.45
C GLY A 31 5.02 8.04 1.44
N CYS A 32 4.50 8.38 0.26
CA CYS A 32 5.28 9.07 -0.80
C CYS A 32 4.50 10.19 -1.50
N HIS A 33 3.25 10.43 -1.09
CA HIS A 33 2.35 11.44 -1.63
C HIS A 33 2.07 11.32 -3.13
N SER A 34 2.28 10.13 -3.71
CA SER A 34 1.88 9.87 -5.09
C SER A 34 0.35 9.82 -5.21
N TYR A 35 -0.19 10.35 -6.31
CA TYR A 35 -1.60 10.21 -6.64
C TYR A 35 -1.98 8.75 -6.87
N ILE A 36 -3.15 8.35 -6.36
CA ILE A 36 -3.73 7.02 -6.55
C ILE A 36 -5.03 7.18 -7.34
N PRO A 37 -5.17 6.51 -8.50
CA PRO A 37 -6.40 6.59 -9.29
C PRO A 37 -7.65 6.21 -8.47
N PRO A 38 -8.80 6.90 -8.64
CA PRO A 38 -10.01 6.65 -7.86
C PRO A 38 -10.48 5.19 -7.92
N GLN A 39 -10.36 4.57 -9.10
CA GLN A 39 -10.67 3.15 -9.28
C GLN A 39 -9.86 2.26 -8.33
N LYS A 40 -8.55 2.52 -8.23
CA LYS A 40 -7.62 1.78 -7.38
C LYS A 40 -7.90 2.06 -5.89
N VAL A 41 -8.30 3.27 -5.54
CA VAL A 41 -8.76 3.58 -4.17
C VAL A 41 -9.98 2.74 -3.82
N VAL A 42 -11.00 2.66 -4.69
CA VAL A 42 -12.18 1.82 -4.47
C VAL A 42 -11.80 0.34 -4.34
N GLU A 43 -10.87 -0.15 -5.15
CA GLU A 43 -10.37 -1.52 -5.03
C GLU A 43 -9.64 -1.79 -3.71
N VAL A 44 -8.79 -0.85 -3.25
CA VAL A 44 -8.09 -0.95 -1.97
C VAL A 44 -9.09 -0.95 -0.80
N LYS A 45 -10.16 -0.14 -0.89
CA LYS A 45 -11.24 -0.11 0.11
C LYS A 45 -11.95 -1.46 0.27
N LYS A 46 -12.09 -2.24 -0.81
CA LYS A 46 -12.72 -3.57 -0.75
C LYS A 46 -11.89 -4.59 0.02
N MET A 47 -10.59 -4.39 0.17
CA MET A 47 -9.65 -5.30 0.85
C MET A 47 -9.67 -6.76 0.36
N GLU A 48 -10.18 -7.03 -0.85
CA GLU A 48 -10.23 -8.37 -1.44
C GLU A 48 -8.83 -8.84 -1.90
N LYS A 49 -7.96 -7.89 -2.23
CA LYS A 49 -6.60 -8.12 -2.72
C LYS A 49 -5.64 -7.08 -2.14
N ILE A 50 -4.36 -7.45 -2.05
CA ILE A 50 -3.29 -6.53 -1.66
C ILE A 50 -2.90 -5.69 -2.87
N TYR A 51 -2.96 -4.38 -2.71
CA TYR A 51 -2.48 -3.42 -3.69
C TYR A 51 -1.22 -2.73 -3.15
N THR A 52 -0.30 -2.42 -4.06
CA THR A 52 0.90 -1.66 -3.75
C THR A 52 0.90 -0.32 -4.49
N CYS A 53 1.60 0.65 -3.91
CA CYS A 53 1.89 1.92 -4.54
C CYS A 53 2.83 1.71 -5.72
N GLU A 54 2.49 2.25 -6.89
CA GLU A 54 3.31 2.12 -8.11
C GLU A 54 4.64 2.88 -8.03
N TYR A 55 4.74 3.86 -7.12
CA TYR A 55 5.92 4.70 -6.98
C TYR A 55 6.87 4.23 -5.88
N CYS A 56 6.32 3.90 -4.70
CA CYS A 56 7.14 3.53 -3.53
C CYS A 56 7.08 2.05 -3.15
N ALA A 57 6.26 1.25 -3.84
CA ALA A 57 6.00 -0.17 -3.59
C ALA A 57 5.33 -0.50 -2.25
N ARG A 58 5.02 0.50 -1.41
CA ARG A 58 4.32 0.29 -0.14
C ARG A 58 2.98 -0.36 -0.34
N ILE A 59 2.67 -1.32 0.52
CA ILE A 59 1.36 -1.96 0.61
C ILE A 59 0.36 -0.89 1.03
N LEU A 60 -0.65 -0.69 0.19
CA LEU A 60 -1.69 0.30 0.42
C LEU A 60 -2.78 -0.31 1.29
N VAL A 61 -3.10 0.40 2.37
CA VAL A 61 -4.22 0.07 3.23
C VAL A 61 -5.19 1.24 3.28
N TYR A 62 -6.45 0.93 3.48
CA TYR A 62 -7.47 1.91 3.76
C TYR A 62 -8.04 1.60 5.14
N TYR A 63 -8.05 2.57 6.06
CA TYR A 63 -8.73 2.43 7.35
C TYR A 63 -9.83 3.49 7.35
N GLU A 64 -11.07 3.06 7.51
CA GLU A 64 -12.14 3.94 7.95
C GLU A 64 -12.03 4.04 9.48
N GLU A 65 -12.00 5.27 10.01
CA GLU A 65 -12.22 5.53 11.44
C GLU A 65 -13.66 5.23 11.82
#